data_AF-A0A7X8GW24-F1
#
_entry.id   AF-A0A7X8GW24-F1
#
_cell.length_a   1.000
_cell.length_b   1.000
_cell.length_c   1.000
_cell.angle_alpha   90.00
_cell.angle_beta   90.00
_cell.angle_gamma   90.00
#
_symmetry.space_group_name_H-M   'P 1'
#
loop_
_entity.id
_entity.type
_entity.pdbx_description
1 polymer ?
#
loop_
_entity_poly.entity_id
_entity_poly.type
_entity_poly.pdbx_seq_one_letter_code
_entity_poly.pdbx_strand_id
1 'polypeptide(L)'
;MSKTLLAAGSLIIIIATGLWLHSKGRPLHQVIFSLHKIIVIITAVYFGIQFFRYIKLESIESWHTTMIVLTSSVFLIVFVSGALLSFDKLVHPVLQWIHRLSPYLLLLMSFLTFYQIRR
;
A
#
# COMPACT_ATOMS: atom_id res chain seq x y z
N MET A 1 -15.93 12.21 -2.30
CA MET A 1 -15.90 11.75 -0.89
C MET A 1 -15.86 10.22 -0.77
N SER A 2 -16.65 9.45 -1.52
CA SER A 2 -16.67 7.97 -1.44
C SER A 2 -15.34 7.28 -1.78
N LYS A 3 -14.66 7.72 -2.85
CA LYS A 3 -13.39 7.13 -3.33
C LYS A 3 -12.24 7.20 -2.32
N THR A 4 -12.17 8.30 -1.56
CA THR A 4 -11.12 8.52 -0.55
C THR A 4 -11.35 7.67 0.69
N LEU A 5 -12.61 7.52 1.11
CA LEU A 5 -12.99 6.63 2.22
C LEU A 5 -12.69 5.16 1.89
N LEU A 6 -12.96 4.74 0.65
CA LEU A 6 -12.61 3.39 0.19
C LEU A 6 -11.09 3.16 0.21
N ALA A 7 -10.30 4.11 -0.31
CA ALA A 7 -8.85 4.01 -0.31
C ALA A 7 -8.29 3.94 1.12
N ALA A 8 -8.68 4.89 1.99
CA ALA A 8 -8.25 4.94 3.38
C ALA A 8 -8.68 3.69 4.17
N GLY A 9 -9.94 3.26 4.02
CA GLY A 9 -10.47 2.06 4.66
C GLY A 9 -9.71 0.81 4.24
N SER A 10 -9.40 0.67 2.95
CA SER A 10 -8.63 -0.46 2.45
C SER A 10 -7.20 -0.49 3.02
N LEU A 11 -6.52 0.66 3.12
CA LEU A 11 -5.18 0.75 3.71
C LEU A 11 -5.20 0.38 5.21
N ILE A 12 -6.21 0.85 5.95
CA ILE A 12 -6.36 0.51 7.38
C ILE A 12 -6.56 -0.99 7.56
N ILE A 13 -7.43 -1.62 6.75
CA ILE A 13 -7.67 -3.06 6.80
C ILE A 13 -6.40 -3.85 6.45
N ILE A 14 -5.65 -3.42 5.42
CA ILE A 14 -4.38 -4.04 5.03
C ILE A 14 -3.38 -3.98 6.19
N ILE A 15 -3.22 -2.82 6.84
CA ILE A 15 -2.30 -2.65 7.98
C ILE A 15 -2.76 -3.51 9.16
N ALA A 16 -4.04 -3.47 9.52
CA ALA A 16 -4.57 -4.22 10.65
C ALA A 16 -4.40 -5.74 10.45
N THR A 17 -4.73 -6.25 9.26
CA THR A 17 -4.56 -7.68 8.93
C THR A 17 -3.08 -8.07 8.85
N GLY A 18 -2.20 -7.19 8.37
CA GLY A 18 -0.75 -7.42 8.35
C GLY A 18 -0.15 -7.50 9.76
N LEU A 19 -0.56 -6.60 10.67
CA LEU A 19 -0.15 -6.63 12.08
C LEU A 19 -0.66 -7.88 12.80
N TRP A 20 -1.89 -8.30 12.50
CA TRP A 20 -2.46 -9.53 13.04
C TRP A 20 -1.72 -10.77 12.53
N LEU A 21 -1.32 -10.77 11.26
CA LEU A 21 -0.53 -11.85 10.69
C LEU A 21 0.84 -11.97 11.38
N HIS A 22 1.47 -10.83 11.68
CA HIS A 22 2.75 -10.78 12.38
C HIS A 22 2.65 -11.32 13.81
N SER A 23 1.60 -10.97 14.57
CA SER A 23 1.45 -11.42 15.95
C SER A 23 1.21 -12.93 16.09
N LYS A 24 0.71 -13.59 15.04
CA LYS A 24 0.48 -15.04 15.00
C LYS A 24 1.73 -15.87 14.74
N GLY A 25 2.85 -15.26 14.35
CA GLY A 25 4.09 -15.97 14.03
C GLY A 25 3.93 -16.95 12.86
N ARG A 26 4.88 -17.90 12.73
CA ARG A 26 4.82 -18.98 11.74
C ARG A 26 4.40 -20.30 12.41
N PRO A 27 3.60 -21.16 11.75
CA PRO A 27 3.06 -21.03 10.40
C PRO A 27 1.98 -19.95 10.29
N LEU A 28 1.97 -19.20 9.17
CA LEU A 28 1.02 -18.12 8.96
C LEU A 28 -0.41 -18.67 8.97
N HIS A 29 -1.34 -17.95 9.60
CA HIS A 29 -2.75 -18.31 9.55
C HIS A 29 -3.27 -18.16 8.12
N GLN A 30 -3.39 -19.27 7.40
CA GLN A 30 -3.55 -19.32 5.95
C GLN A 30 -4.75 -18.51 5.44
N VAL A 31 -5.85 -18.47 6.20
CA VAL A 31 -7.04 -17.65 5.89
C VAL A 31 -6.73 -16.15 5.94
N ILE A 32 -6.09 -15.68 7.01
CA ILE A 32 -5.77 -14.26 7.20
C ILE A 32 -4.73 -13.83 6.17
N PHE A 33 -3.75 -14.69 5.89
CA PHE A 33 -2.74 -14.47 4.86
C PHE A 33 -3.35 -14.31 3.48
N SER A 34 -4.28 -15.20 3.11
CA SER A 34 -4.95 -15.17 1.81
C SER A 34 -5.82 -13.92 1.67
N LEU A 35 -6.60 -13.59 2.71
CA LEU A 35 -7.42 -12.37 2.72
C LEU A 35 -6.56 -11.10 2.61
N HIS A 36 -5.47 -11.02 3.38
CA HIS A 36 -4.53 -9.90 3.30
C HIS A 36 -4.01 -9.70 1.88
N LYS A 37 -3.54 -10.77 1.21
CA LYS A 37 -3.07 -10.70 -0.18
C LYS A 37 -4.16 -10.27 -1.16
N ILE A 38 -5.37 -10.81 -1.05
CA ILE A 38 -6.49 -10.46 -1.94
C ILE A 38 -6.81 -8.96 -1.80
N ILE A 39 -6.91 -8.46 -0.57
CA ILE A 39 -7.20 -7.04 -0.33
C ILE A 39 -6.06 -6.16 -0.88
N VAL A 40 -4.80 -6.55 -0.64
CA VAL A 40 -3.63 -5.83 -1.17
C VAL A 40 -3.67 -5.76 -2.70
N ILE A 41 -3.98 -6.85 -3.40
CA ILE A 41 -4.06 -6.88 -4.87
C ILE A 41 -5.20 -6.00 -5.38
N ILE A 42 -6.40 -6.09 -4.77
CA ILE A 42 -7.54 -5.25 -5.15
C ILE A 42 -7.20 -3.76 -4.97
N THR A 43 -6.59 -3.40 -3.84
CA THR A 43 -6.12 -2.04 -3.57
C THR A 43 -5.05 -1.62 -4.57
N ALA A 44 -4.09 -2.48 -4.91
CA ALA A 44 -3.05 -2.18 -5.90
C ALA A 44 -3.63 -1.87 -7.28
N VAL A 45 -4.57 -2.68 -7.76
CA VAL A 45 -5.26 -2.45 -9.04
C VAL A 45 -6.04 -1.14 -9.00
N TYR A 46 -6.79 -0.88 -7.92
CA TYR A 46 -7.54 0.36 -7.76
C TYR A 46 -6.62 1.60 -7.80
N PHE A 47 -5.52 1.59 -7.05
CA PHE A 47 -4.54 2.68 -7.04
C PHE A 47 -3.90 2.86 -8.42
N GLY A 48 -3.52 1.78 -9.11
CA GLY A 48 -2.97 1.84 -10.46
C GLY A 48 -3.93 2.50 -11.45
N ILE A 49 -5.23 2.16 -11.39
CA ILE A 49 -6.26 2.80 -12.21
C ILE A 49 -6.36 4.31 -11.90
N GLN A 50 -6.37 4.69 -10.62
CA GLN A 50 -6.44 6.12 -10.26
C GLN A 50 -5.19 6.88 -10.73
N PHE A 51 -4.01 6.29 -10.58
CA PHE A 51 -2.74 6.86 -11.03
C PHE A 51 -2.75 7.16 -12.54
N PHE A 52 -3.14 6.18 -13.38
CA PHE A 52 -3.22 6.39 -14.82
C PHE A 52 -4.27 7.43 -15.23
N ARG A 53 -5.42 7.46 -14.53
CA ARG A 53 -6.43 8.49 -14.75
C ARG A 53 -5.91 9.87 -14.40
N TYR A 54 -5.12 9.97 -13.33
CA TYR A 54 -4.57 11.23 -12.87
C TYR A 54 -3.55 11.77 -13.88
N ILE A 55 -2.60 10.95 -14.35
CA ILE A 55 -1.58 11.34 -15.33
C ILE A 55 -2.17 11.82 -16.67
N LYS A 56 -3.33 11.28 -17.07
CA LYS A 56 -4.01 11.68 -18.32
C LYS A 56 -4.67 13.06 -18.28
N LEU A 57 -4.69 13.75 -17.14
CA LEU A 57 -5.23 15.11 -17.04
C LEU A 57 -4.16 16.10 -17.53
N GLU A 58 -4.50 16.94 -18.52
CA GLU A 58 -3.53 17.76 -19.26
C GLU A 58 -2.92 18.94 -18.48
N SER A 59 -3.36 19.22 -17.25
CA SER A 59 -2.96 20.42 -16.50
C SER A 59 -2.55 20.13 -15.06
N ILE A 60 -1.64 19.18 -14.85
CA ILE A 60 -1.17 18.82 -13.51
C ILE A 60 0.03 19.69 -13.13
N GLU A 61 -0.08 20.36 -11.99
CA GLU A 61 1.03 21.09 -11.39
C GLU A 61 2.18 20.11 -11.06
N SER A 62 3.42 20.47 -11.42
CA SER A 62 4.60 19.60 -11.25
C SER A 62 4.70 18.99 -9.85
N TRP A 63 4.31 19.76 -8.83
CA TRP A 63 4.31 19.33 -7.43
C TRP A 63 3.32 18.19 -7.11
N HIS A 64 2.12 18.16 -7.70
CA HIS A 64 1.18 17.05 -7.50
C HIS A 64 1.72 15.76 -8.12
N THR A 65 2.34 15.85 -9.31
CA THR A 65 2.95 14.70 -9.98
C THR A 65 4.04 14.08 -9.12
N THR A 66 4.92 14.88 -8.51
CA THR A 66 5.98 14.39 -7.62
C THR A 66 5.42 13.61 -6.43
N MET A 67 4.39 14.13 -5.75
CA MET A 67 3.78 13.45 -4.59
C MET A 67 3.12 12.11 -4.96
N ILE A 68 2.46 12.08 -6.12
CA ILE A 68 1.81 10.87 -6.62
C ILE A 68 2.86 9.80 -6.98
N VAL A 69 3.94 10.20 -7.65
CA VAL A 69 5.06 9.28 -7.96
C VAL A 69 5.67 8.74 -6.67
N LEU A 70 5.99 9.60 -5.69
CA LEU A 70 6.55 9.17 -4.41
C LEU A 70 5.63 8.20 -3.66
N THR A 71 4.33 8.51 -3.56
CA THR A 71 3.35 7.63 -2.91
C THR A 71 3.26 6.29 -3.63
N SER A 72 3.29 6.29 -4.97
CA SER A 72 3.24 5.07 -5.78
C SER A 72 4.52 4.23 -5.61
N SER A 73 5.68 4.86 -5.50
CA SER A 73 6.94 4.18 -5.20
C SER A 73 6.91 3.51 -3.82
N VAL A 74 6.42 4.20 -2.79
CA VAL A 74 6.27 3.61 -1.44
C VAL A 74 5.27 2.45 -1.48
N PHE A 75 4.16 2.59 -2.21
CA PHE A 75 3.19 1.51 -2.41
C PHE A 75 3.85 0.27 -3.05
N LEU A 76 4.65 0.46 -4.10
CA LEU A 76 5.40 -0.62 -4.74
C LEU A 76 6.37 -1.29 -3.78
N ILE A 77 7.07 -0.54 -2.92
CA ILE A 77 7.96 -1.12 -1.90
C ILE A 77 7.16 -2.01 -0.94
N VAL A 78 6.00 -1.57 -0.45
CA VAL A 78 5.13 -2.38 0.42
C VAL A 78 4.67 -3.65 -0.30
N PHE A 79 4.20 -3.51 -1.54
CA PHE A 79 3.67 -4.62 -2.32
C PHE A 79 4.74 -5.67 -2.65
N VAL A 80 5.88 -5.24 -3.19
CA VAL A 80 6.98 -6.13 -3.56
C VAL A 80 7.59 -6.79 -2.33
N SER A 81 7.80 -6.04 -1.24
CA SER A 81 8.32 -6.64 0.00
C SER A 81 7.37 -7.69 0.59
N GLY A 82 6.05 -7.45 0.52
CA GLY A 82 5.04 -8.43 0.97
C GLY A 82 4.99 -9.68 0.07
N ALA A 83 5.13 -9.50 -1.25
CA ALA A 83 5.23 -10.61 -2.19
C ALA A 83 6.49 -11.45 -1.94
N LEU A 84 7.65 -10.80 -1.74
CA LEU A 84 8.91 -11.48 -1.45
C LEU A 84 8.86 -12.25 -0.13
N LEU A 85 8.29 -11.67 0.93
CA LEU A 85 8.11 -12.35 2.23
C LEU A 85 7.17 -13.56 2.16
N SER A 86 6.35 -13.65 1.11
CA SER A 86 5.51 -14.83 0.90
C SER A 86 6.24 -16.03 0.32
N PHE A 87 7.45 -15.82 -0.22
CA PHE A 87 8.35 -16.90 -0.59
C PHE A 87 9.22 -17.20 0.63
N ASP A 88 8.94 -18.31 1.31
CA ASP A 88 9.63 -18.72 2.54
C ASP A 88 11.16 -18.77 2.47
N LYS A 89 11.72 -18.81 1.26
CA LYS A 89 13.17 -18.82 1.00
C LYS A 89 13.83 -17.43 1.03
N LEU A 90 13.06 -16.35 1.00
CA LEU A 90 13.56 -14.97 0.88
C LEU A 90 13.36 -14.14 2.16
N VAL A 91 13.11 -14.81 3.28
CA VAL A 91 12.81 -14.17 4.56
C VAL A 91 14.09 -13.63 5.20
N HIS A 92 14.51 -12.43 4.77
CA HIS A 92 15.61 -11.69 5.38
C HIS A 92 15.06 -10.75 6.47
N PRO A 93 15.70 -10.63 7.66
CA PRO A 93 15.24 -9.74 8.74
C PRO A 93 15.06 -8.27 8.30
N VAL A 94 15.94 -7.80 7.40
CA VAL A 94 15.84 -6.45 6.81
C VAL A 94 14.58 -6.31 5.97
N LEU A 95 14.21 -7.32 5.18
CA LEU A 95 13.01 -7.28 4.35
C LEU A 95 11.73 -7.26 5.21
N GLN A 96 11.72 -8.02 6.32
CA GLN A 96 10.64 -7.95 7.31
C GLN A 96 10.52 -6.55 7.92
N TRP A 97 11.64 -5.94 8.30
CA TRP A 97 11.66 -4.57 8.81
C TRP A 97 11.13 -3.55 7.81
N ILE A 98 11.57 -3.63 6.55
CA ILE A 98 11.08 -2.77 5.46
C ILE A 98 9.58 -2.94 5.29
N HIS A 99 9.08 -4.17 5.16
CA HIS A 99 7.65 -4.45 4.98
C HIS A 99 6.80 -4.01 6.17
N ARG A 100 7.38 -4.00 7.38
CA ARG A 100 6.67 -3.58 8.60
C ARG A 100 6.57 -2.07 8.75
N LEU A 101 7.61 -1.32 8.36
CA LEU A 101 7.63 0.14 8.45
C LEU A 101 6.97 0.85 7.27
N SER A 102 7.17 0.32 6.06
CA SER A 102 6.69 0.94 4.83
C SER A 102 5.18 1.20 4.77
N PRO A 103 4.28 0.41 5.39
CA PRO A 103 2.84 0.71 5.39
C PRO A 103 2.48 1.97 6.17
N TYR A 104 3.21 2.31 7.23
CA TYR A 104 3.01 3.57 7.97
C TYR A 104 3.42 4.77 7.12
N LEU A 105 4.57 4.65 6.43
CA LEU A 105 5.02 5.67 5.49
C LEU A 105 4.03 5.83 4.33
N LEU A 106 3.49 4.72 3.80
CA LEU A 106 2.47 4.73 2.76
C LEU A 106 1.20 5.44 3.22
N LEU A 107 0.74 5.19 4.44
CA LEU A 107 -0.44 5.83 5.01
C LEU A 107 -0.23 7.35 5.12
N LEU A 108 0.93 7.79 5.62
CA LEU A 108 1.29 9.20 5.70
C LEU A 108 1.37 9.86 4.31
N MET A 109 2.09 9.24 3.36
CA MET A 109 2.25 9.76 1.99
C MET A 109 0.93 9.82 1.24
N SER A 110 0.08 8.81 1.41
CA SER A 110 -1.27 8.79 0.84
C SER A 110 -2.10 9.94 1.41
N PHE A 111 -2.06 10.16 2.73
CA PHE A 111 -2.77 11.27 3.37
C PHE A 111 -2.32 12.62 2.84
N LEU A 112 -1.00 12.86 2.76
CA LEU A 112 -0.44 14.11 2.24
C LEU A 112 -0.82 14.34 0.77
N THR A 113 -0.71 13.30 -0.07
CA THR A 113 -1.09 13.37 -1.48
C THR A 113 -2.57 13.71 -1.64
N PHE A 114 -3.46 13.06 -0.87
CA PHE A 114 -4.89 13.38 -0.92
C PHE A 114 -5.23 14.77 -0.40
N TYR A 115 -4.57 15.23 0.65
CA TYR A 115 -4.76 16.57 1.18
C TYR A 115 -4.40 17.64 0.14
N GLN A 116 -3.30 17.42 -0.58
CA GLN A 116 -2.79 18.35 -1.58
C GLN A 116 -3.61 18.38 -2.87
N ILE A 117 -4.10 17.23 -3.35
CA ILE A 117 -4.95 17.15 -4.56
C ILE A 117 -6.32 17.81 -4.31
N ARG A 118 -6.76 17.87 -3.05
CA ARG A 118 -8.07 18.41 -2.67
C ARG A 118 -8.07 19.92 -2.41
N ARG A 119 -6.89 20.52 -2.26
CA ARG A 119 -6.70 21.96 -2.12
C ARG A 119 -6.59 22.60 -3.49
#